data_AF-A0A6L4WRF3-F1
#
_entry.id   AF-A0A6L4WRF3-F1
#
_cell.length_a   1.000
_cell.length_b   1.000
_cell.length_c   1.000
_cell.angle_alpha   90.00
_cell.angle_beta   90.00
_cell.angle_gamma   90.00
#
_symmetry.space_group_name_H-M   'P 1'
#
loop_
_entity.id
_entity.type
_entity.pdbx_description
1 polymer ?
#
loop_
_entity_poly.entity_id
_entity_poly.type
_entity_poly.pdbx_seq_one_letter_code
_entity_poly.pdbx_strand_id
1 'polypeptide(L)'
;MESIGLLLIFWYGILHAFGPDHLTAIADFSIGKNKRKTMLITTMFAFGHGISLFIFAKILETYTISAEILAYGDVLSASVILGMGIYLLFLVFTNRINLNKHIHDGVEHIHIYFGREHSHSNKDVASAFTIGTLMGIGGVRGMLVTLGLVQSASVDFTLVLSFTLGVMVIFLGFGVCILYINKNLLNSKQNIRRVFTTAGIISVVVGTNILLG
;
A
#
# COMPACT_ATOMS: atom_id res chain seq x y z
N MET A 1 31.28 11.03 -5.45
CA MET A 1 30.36 10.76 -6.58
C MET A 1 29.39 9.65 -6.24
N GLU A 2 29.82 8.54 -5.62
CA GLU A 2 28.93 7.45 -5.16
C GLU A 2 27.83 7.90 -4.19
N SER A 3 28.14 8.75 -3.21
CA SER A 3 27.16 9.28 -2.25
C SER A 3 26.03 10.09 -2.89
N ILE A 4 26.32 10.81 -3.98
CA ILE A 4 25.33 11.57 -4.75
C ILE A 4 24.42 10.60 -5.53
N GLY A 5 24.98 9.52 -6.09
CA GLY A 5 24.22 8.49 -6.78
C GLY A 5 23.23 7.78 -5.85
N LEU A 6 23.66 7.40 -4.65
CA LEU A 6 22.78 6.81 -3.64
C LEU A 6 21.68 7.79 -3.21
N LEU A 7 22.00 9.06 -3.00
CA LEU A 7 20.99 10.07 -2.66
C LEU A 7 19.93 10.23 -3.76
N LEU A 8 20.34 10.21 -5.03
CA LEU A 8 19.41 10.26 -6.16
C LEU A 8 18.51 9.03 -6.21
N ILE A 9 19.05 7.83 -5.99
CA ILE A 9 18.28 6.59 -6.00
C ILE A 9 17.30 6.53 -4.83
N PHE A 10 17.72 6.98 -3.65
CA PHE A 10 16.83 7.19 -2.51
C PHE A 10 15.67 8.14 -2.87
N TRP A 11 15.97 9.26 -3.53
CA TRP A 11 14.96 10.21 -3.99
C TRP A 11 13.98 9.60 -5.01
N TYR A 12 14.48 8.79 -5.94
CA TYR A 12 13.59 8.06 -6.85
C TYR A 12 12.73 7.02 -6.13
N GLY A 13 13.24 6.40 -5.07
CA GLY A 13 12.43 5.55 -4.18
C GLY A 13 11.27 6.33 -3.54
N ILE A 14 11.54 7.57 -3.09
CA ILE A 14 10.49 8.48 -2.61
C ILE A 14 9.45 8.74 -3.70
N LEU A 15 9.89 9.11 -4.91
CA LEU A 15 8.98 9.40 -6.02
C LEU A 15 8.14 8.18 -6.43
N HIS A 16 8.75 7.00 -6.47
CA HIS A 16 8.07 5.75 -6.75
C HIS A 16 6.94 5.47 -5.75
N ALA A 17 7.20 5.70 -4.46
CA ALA A 17 6.22 5.44 -3.40
C ALA A 17 5.01 6.38 -3.42
N PHE A 18 5.06 7.50 -4.14
CA PHE A 18 3.90 8.36 -4.40
C PHE A 18 2.97 7.82 -5.50
N GLY A 19 3.28 6.65 -6.07
CA GLY A 19 2.37 5.92 -6.95
C GLY A 19 0.98 5.75 -6.30
N PRO A 20 -0.10 6.07 -7.03
CA PRO A 20 -1.45 6.04 -6.47
C PRO A 20 -1.89 4.63 -6.07
N ASP A 21 -1.37 3.60 -6.72
CA ASP A 21 -1.57 2.18 -6.41
C ASP A 21 -1.17 1.81 -4.97
N HIS A 22 0.06 2.17 -4.57
CA HIS A 22 0.60 1.85 -3.26
C HIS A 22 -0.16 2.56 -2.14
N LEU A 23 -0.34 3.88 -2.28
CA LEU A 23 -1.02 4.69 -1.28
C LEU A 23 -2.48 4.26 -1.11
N THR A 24 -3.14 3.91 -2.21
CA THR A 24 -4.52 3.41 -2.18
C THR A 24 -4.62 2.07 -1.43
N ALA A 25 -3.74 1.11 -1.70
CA ALA A 25 -3.75 -0.13 -0.92
C ALA A 25 -3.45 0.10 0.56
N ILE A 26 -2.43 0.92 0.88
CA ILE A 26 -2.14 1.23 2.28
C ILE A 26 -3.37 1.84 2.97
N ALA A 27 -4.08 2.76 2.29
CA ALA A 27 -5.32 3.33 2.79
C ALA A 27 -6.41 2.26 3.01
N ASP A 28 -6.71 1.45 1.99
CA ASP A 28 -7.79 0.46 2.03
C ASP A 28 -7.62 -0.57 3.16
N PHE A 29 -6.39 -1.01 3.41
CA PHE A 29 -6.12 -1.98 4.49
C PHE A 29 -6.02 -1.33 5.88
N SER A 30 -5.76 -0.03 5.96
CA SER A 30 -5.47 0.67 7.23
C SER A 30 -6.62 1.54 7.74
N ILE A 31 -7.54 1.99 6.88
CA ILE A 31 -8.68 2.82 7.29
C ILE A 31 -9.55 2.07 8.31
N GLY A 32 -9.93 2.77 9.38
CA GLY A 32 -10.76 2.23 10.46
C GLY A 32 -10.03 1.27 11.42
N LYS A 33 -8.71 1.10 11.28
CA LYS A 33 -7.90 0.29 12.21
C LYS A 33 -7.36 1.16 13.36
N ASN A 34 -7.10 0.53 14.50
CA ASN A 34 -6.46 1.21 15.63
C ASN A 34 -4.98 1.56 15.33
N LYS A 35 -4.36 2.36 16.21
CA LYS A 35 -2.97 2.82 16.06
C LYS A 35 -1.97 1.69 15.82
N ARG A 36 -1.95 0.70 16.71
CA ARG A 36 -0.99 -0.42 16.65
C ARG A 36 -1.14 -1.18 15.34
N LYS A 37 -2.38 -1.46 14.94
CA LYS A 37 -2.67 -2.25 13.75
C LYS A 37 -2.39 -1.48 12.46
N THR A 38 -2.73 -0.18 12.41
CA THR A 38 -2.40 0.71 11.29
C THR A 38 -0.89 0.72 11.03
N MET A 39 -0.09 0.98 12.07
CA MET A 39 1.38 1.02 11.93
C MET A 39 1.96 -0.34 11.56
N LEU A 40 1.41 -1.43 12.10
CA LEU A 40 1.87 -2.78 11.79
C LEU A 40 1.57 -3.14 10.32
N ILE A 41 0.38 -2.80 9.82
CA ILE A 41 -0.01 -3.00 8.42
C ILE A 41 0.90 -2.22 7.49
N THR A 42 1.11 -0.93 7.74
CA THR A 42 1.95 -0.08 6.87
C THR A 42 3.41 -0.53 6.89
N THR A 43 3.92 -0.95 8.05
CA THR A 43 5.28 -1.47 8.18
C THR A 43 5.43 -2.80 7.44
N MET A 44 4.51 -3.75 7.63
CA MET A 44 4.57 -5.05 6.95
C MET A 44 4.38 -4.93 5.43
N PHE A 45 3.55 -4.00 4.98
CA PHE A 45 3.44 -3.65 3.58
C PHE A 45 4.77 -3.14 3.02
N ALA A 46 5.43 -2.20 3.70
CA ALA A 46 6.71 -1.65 3.27
C ALA A 46 7.82 -2.71 3.24
N PHE A 47 7.88 -3.60 4.23
CA PHE A 47 8.81 -4.72 4.23
C PHE A 47 8.53 -5.71 3.08
N GLY A 48 7.28 -6.10 2.88
CA GLY A 48 6.90 -7.00 1.80
C GLY A 48 7.26 -6.42 0.43
N HIS A 49 6.95 -5.14 0.23
CA HIS A 49 7.27 -4.42 -1.00
C HIS A 49 8.79 -4.34 -1.23
N GLY A 50 9.57 -3.92 -0.22
CA GLY A 50 11.02 -3.84 -0.30
C GLY A 50 11.71 -5.18 -0.56
N ILE A 51 11.28 -6.25 0.13
CA ILE A 51 11.80 -7.61 -0.08
C ILE A 51 11.50 -8.09 -1.51
N SER A 52 10.29 -7.83 -2.00
CA SER A 52 9.89 -8.21 -3.36
C SER A 52 10.75 -7.49 -4.41
N LEU A 53 10.89 -6.17 -4.30
CA LEU A 53 11.77 -5.38 -5.18
C LEU A 53 13.20 -5.92 -5.17
N PHE A 54 13.73 -6.25 -4.00
CA PHE A 54 15.07 -6.80 -3.87
C PHE A 54 15.23 -8.15 -4.58
N ILE A 55 14.32 -9.09 -4.32
CA ILE A 55 14.36 -10.42 -4.94
C ILE A 55 14.24 -10.31 -6.46
N PHE A 56 13.28 -9.54 -6.96
CA PHE A 56 13.06 -9.40 -8.39
C PHE A 56 14.18 -8.63 -9.10
N ALA A 57 14.79 -7.63 -8.46
CA ALA A 57 15.98 -6.98 -8.99
C ALA A 57 17.12 -7.98 -9.22
N LYS A 58 17.35 -8.91 -8.27
CA LYS A 58 18.38 -9.95 -8.42
C LYS A 58 18.04 -11.00 -9.47
N ILE A 59 16.77 -11.40 -9.58
CA ILE A 59 16.30 -12.31 -10.63
C ILE A 59 16.53 -11.66 -12.01
N LEU A 60 16.15 -10.40 -12.17
CA LEU A 60 16.20 -9.70 -13.46
C LEU A 60 17.61 -9.27 -13.88
N GLU A 61 18.55 -9.21 -12.93
CA GLU A 61 19.97 -9.08 -13.23
C GLU A 61 20.53 -10.33 -13.94
N THR A 62 19.98 -11.51 -13.63
CA THR A 62 20.45 -12.79 -14.18
C THR A 62 19.62 -13.25 -15.39
N TYR A 63 18.32 -12.96 -15.39
CA TYR A 63 17.36 -13.45 -16.37
C TYR A 63 16.67 -12.31 -17.09
N THR A 64 16.67 -12.34 -18.42
CA THR A 64 15.87 -11.42 -19.25
C THR A 64 14.43 -11.90 -19.29
N ILE A 65 13.57 -11.32 -18.46
CA ILE A 65 12.12 -11.58 -18.47
C ILE A 65 11.46 -10.58 -19.42
N SER A 66 10.53 -11.06 -20.27
CA SER A 66 9.83 -10.19 -21.21
C SER A 66 8.95 -9.16 -20.48
N ALA A 67 8.76 -8.00 -21.09
CA ALA A 67 7.90 -6.96 -20.55
C ALA A 67 6.45 -7.47 -20.34
N GLU A 68 5.97 -8.38 -21.20
CA GLU A 68 4.65 -9.01 -21.09
C GLU A 68 4.50 -9.82 -19.79
N ILE A 69 5.52 -10.61 -19.42
CA ILE A 69 5.49 -11.40 -18.19
C ILE A 69 5.50 -10.48 -16.96
N LEU A 70 6.30 -9.42 -16.99
CA LEU A 70 6.33 -8.42 -15.91
C LEU A 70 4.99 -7.67 -15.77
N ALA A 71 4.26 -7.47 -16.87
CA ALA A 71 2.96 -6.78 -16.86
C ALA A 71 1.89 -7.50 -16.03
N TYR A 72 1.98 -8.82 -15.87
CA TYR A 72 1.04 -9.56 -15.02
C TYR A 72 1.10 -9.12 -13.56
N GLY A 73 2.25 -8.65 -13.07
CA GLY A 73 2.38 -8.09 -11.72
C GLY A 73 1.53 -6.83 -11.55
N ASP A 74 1.53 -5.95 -12.54
CA ASP A 74 0.71 -4.73 -12.57
C ASP A 74 -0.78 -5.07 -12.63
N VAL A 75 -1.16 -5.97 -13.53
CA VAL A 75 -2.56 -6.43 -13.70
C VAL A 75 -3.10 -7.05 -12.42
N LEU A 76 -2.32 -7.92 -11.77
CA LEU A 76 -2.72 -8.57 -10.53
C LEU A 76 -2.88 -7.55 -9.41
N SER A 77 -1.94 -6.61 -9.27
CA SER A 77 -2.00 -5.53 -8.27
C SER A 77 -3.22 -4.63 -8.48
N ALA A 78 -3.46 -4.22 -9.72
CA ALA A 78 -4.59 -3.39 -10.10
C ALA A 78 -5.93 -4.10 -9.87
N SER A 79 -6.00 -5.40 -10.16
CA SER A 79 -7.19 -6.22 -9.92
C SER A 79 -7.55 -6.28 -8.43
N VAL A 80 -6.54 -6.42 -7.56
CA VAL A 80 -6.74 -6.39 -6.10
C VAL A 80 -7.24 -5.02 -5.65
N ILE A 81 -6.63 -3.92 -6.10
CA ILE A 81 -7.07 -2.55 -5.76
C ILE A 81 -8.51 -2.33 -6.21
N LEU A 82 -8.83 -2.68 -7.47
CA LEU A 82 -10.17 -2.53 -8.02
C LEU A 82 -11.20 -3.33 -7.21
N GLY A 83 -10.89 -4.59 -6.90
CA GLY A 83 -11.73 -5.46 -6.08
C GLY A 83 -11.97 -4.88 -4.67
N MET A 84 -10.92 -4.36 -4.03
CA MET A 84 -11.04 -3.67 -2.74
C MET A 84 -11.91 -2.41 -2.83
N GLY A 85 -11.75 -1.61 -3.88
CA GLY A 85 -12.58 -0.44 -4.13
C GLY A 85 -14.07 -0.77 -4.25
N ILE A 86 -14.39 -1.76 -5.08
CA ILE A 86 -15.76 -2.28 -5.25
C ILE A 86 -16.30 -2.79 -3.91
N TYR A 87 -15.48 -3.50 -3.13
CA TYR A 87 -15.88 -4.01 -1.82
C TYR A 87 -16.18 -2.89 -0.81
N LEU A 88 -15.35 -1.85 -0.73
CA LEU A 88 -15.62 -0.70 0.14
C LEU A 88 -16.91 0.02 -0.26
N LEU A 89 -17.14 0.21 -1.56
CA LEU A 89 -18.38 0.80 -2.06
C LEU A 89 -19.59 -0.07 -1.75
N PHE A 90 -19.48 -1.39 -1.93
CA PHE A 90 -20.52 -2.35 -1.56
C PHE A 90 -20.91 -2.23 -0.08
N LEU A 91 -19.93 -2.11 0.82
CA LEU A 91 -20.18 -1.93 2.26
C LEU A 91 -20.93 -0.62 2.55
N VAL A 92 -20.59 0.46 1.86
CA VAL A 92 -21.29 1.75 1.98
C VAL A 92 -22.72 1.66 1.45
N PHE A 93 -22.92 1.11 0.26
CA PHE A 93 -24.23 1.03 -0.41
C PHE A 93 -25.20 0.11 0.33
N THR A 94 -24.71 -0.99 0.88
CA THR A 94 -25.52 -1.94 1.65
C THR A 94 -25.69 -1.56 3.13
N ASN A 95 -25.24 -0.37 3.54
CA ASN A 95 -25.28 0.11 4.93
C ASN A 95 -24.67 -0.86 5.95
N ARG A 96 -23.67 -1.65 5.54
CA ARG A 96 -23.04 -2.68 6.39
C ARG A 96 -21.96 -2.13 7.33
N ILE A 97 -21.69 -0.83 7.28
CA ILE A 97 -20.73 -0.16 8.16
C ILE A 97 -21.42 0.22 9.47
N ASN A 98 -21.02 -0.45 10.54
CA ASN A 98 -21.53 -0.21 11.89
C ASN A 98 -20.46 0.44 12.77
N LEU A 99 -20.91 1.30 13.69
CA LEU A 99 -20.06 2.03 14.63
C LEU A 99 -20.60 1.76 16.03
N ASN A 100 -19.79 1.12 16.88
CA ASN A 100 -20.05 1.02 18.30
C ASN A 100 -19.06 1.92 19.05
N LYS A 101 -19.58 2.77 19.94
CA LYS A 101 -18.77 3.55 20.88
C LYS A 101 -18.88 2.90 22.24
N HIS A 102 -17.75 2.64 22.89
CA HIS A 102 -17.73 2.23 24.28
C HIS A 102 -16.54 2.84 25.00
N ILE A 103 -16.61 2.92 26.33
CA ILE A 103 -15.55 3.50 27.17
C ILE A 103 -14.85 2.34 27.89
N HIS A 104 -13.54 2.22 27.72
CA HIS A 104 -12.67 1.38 28.55
C HIS A 104 -11.64 2.27 29.23
N ASP A 105 -11.47 2.12 30.55
CA ASP A 105 -10.51 2.88 31.37
C ASP A 105 -10.56 4.41 31.16
N GLY A 106 -11.76 4.96 30.99
CA GLY A 106 -11.97 6.40 30.78
C GLY A 106 -11.62 6.90 29.37
N VAL A 107 -11.25 6.01 28.45
CA VAL A 107 -10.95 6.33 27.06
C VAL A 107 -12.10 5.88 26.15
N GLU A 108 -12.60 6.79 25.31
CA GLU A 108 -13.61 6.47 24.30
C GLU A 108 -12.98 5.64 23.16
N HIS A 109 -13.47 4.43 22.98
CA HIS A 109 -13.09 3.53 21.89
C HIS A 109 -14.22 3.46 20.85
N ILE A 110 -13.86 3.72 19.60
CA ILE A 110 -14.75 3.58 18.45
C ILE A 110 -14.36 2.29 17.72
N HIS A 111 -15.30 1.35 17.66
CA HIS A 111 -15.15 0.11 16.91
C HIS A 111 -15.99 0.18 15.63
N ILE A 112 -15.30 0.11 14.49
CA ILE A 112 -15.91 -0.01 13.18
C ILE A 112 -15.91 -1.48 12.80
N TYR A 113 -17.09 -2.04 12.54
CA TYR A 113 -17.24 -3.41 12.06
C TYR A 113 -18.19 -3.47 10.87
N PHE A 114 -18.03 -4.53 10.07
CA PHE A 114 -18.76 -4.73 8.84
C PHE A 114 -19.69 -5.94 8.97
N GLY A 115 -20.99 -5.77 8.77
CA GLY A 115 -21.94 -6.88 8.83
C GLY A 115 -22.19 -7.42 10.25
N ARG A 116 -22.18 -8.75 10.43
CA ARG A 116 -22.30 -9.43 11.75
C ARG A 116 -20.95 -9.36 12.47
N GLU A 117 -20.97 -9.44 13.79
CA GLU A 117 -19.77 -9.32 14.64
C GLU A 117 -18.70 -10.36 14.24
N HIS A 118 -17.63 -9.91 13.59
CA HIS A 118 -16.55 -10.78 13.12
C HIS A 118 -15.36 -10.74 14.09
N SER A 119 -14.87 -11.91 14.48
CA SER A 119 -13.67 -12.04 15.32
C SER A 119 -12.44 -11.51 14.58
N HIS A 120 -11.66 -10.67 15.25
CA HIS A 120 -10.43 -10.12 14.69
C HIS A 120 -9.33 -11.20 14.63
N SER A 121 -9.27 -11.91 13.52
CA SER A 121 -8.13 -12.75 13.18
C SER A 121 -6.91 -11.88 12.79
N ASN A 122 -5.68 -12.36 13.05
CA ASN A 122 -4.43 -11.72 12.61
C ASN A 122 -4.21 -11.72 11.08
N LYS A 123 -5.18 -12.19 10.29
CA LYS A 123 -5.13 -12.25 8.83
C LYS A 123 -4.86 -10.90 8.16
N ASP A 124 -5.26 -9.78 8.76
CA ASP A 124 -5.04 -8.44 8.19
C ASP A 124 -3.54 -8.11 8.01
N VAL A 125 -2.69 -8.52 8.95
CA VAL A 125 -1.26 -8.23 8.92
C VAL A 125 -0.54 -9.09 7.88
N ALA A 126 -0.88 -10.38 7.83
CA ALA A 126 -0.39 -11.28 6.79
C ALA A 126 -0.83 -10.81 5.39
N SER A 127 -2.09 -10.37 5.26
CA SER A 127 -2.61 -9.80 4.01
C SER A 127 -1.83 -8.56 3.59
N ALA A 128 -1.51 -7.66 4.52
CA ALA A 128 -0.72 -6.46 4.23
C ALA A 128 0.69 -6.79 3.71
N PHE A 129 1.37 -7.77 4.30
CA PHE A 129 2.65 -8.25 3.78
C PHE A 129 2.49 -8.85 2.38
N THR A 130 1.51 -9.73 2.16
CA THR A 130 1.26 -10.35 0.86
C THR A 130 0.94 -9.31 -0.22
N ILE A 131 0.05 -8.35 0.07
CA ILE A 131 -0.24 -7.28 -0.89
C ILE A 131 0.98 -6.39 -1.12
N GLY A 132 1.75 -6.06 -0.07
CA GLY A 132 3.01 -5.35 -0.20
C GLY A 132 3.98 -6.07 -1.14
N THR A 133 4.16 -7.39 -0.97
CA THR A 133 5.00 -8.19 -1.87
C THR A 133 4.50 -8.17 -3.30
N LEU A 134 3.19 -8.35 -3.50
CA LEU A 134 2.53 -8.41 -4.80
C LEU A 134 2.65 -7.08 -5.56
N MET A 135 2.43 -5.96 -4.89
CA MET A 135 2.66 -4.62 -5.45
C MET A 135 4.13 -4.35 -5.70
N GLY A 136 5.02 -4.90 -4.88
CA GLY A 136 6.45 -4.93 -5.16
C GLY A 136 6.74 -5.54 -6.52
N ILE A 137 6.07 -6.66 -6.89
CA ILE A 137 6.27 -7.32 -8.19
C ILE A 137 5.92 -6.39 -9.36
N GLY A 138 4.77 -5.72 -9.31
CA GLY A 138 4.39 -4.73 -10.34
C GLY A 138 5.36 -3.53 -10.38
N GLY A 139 5.76 -3.04 -9.20
CA GLY A 139 6.67 -1.91 -9.05
C GLY A 139 8.10 -2.14 -9.59
N VAL A 140 8.52 -3.39 -9.80
CA VAL A 140 9.85 -3.75 -10.32
C VAL A 140 10.15 -3.06 -11.65
N ARG A 141 9.18 -2.94 -12.56
CA ARG A 141 9.40 -2.27 -13.85
C ARG A 141 9.78 -0.81 -13.65
N GLY A 142 9.06 -0.08 -12.80
CA GLY A 142 9.34 1.34 -12.50
C GLY A 142 10.69 1.53 -11.82
N MET A 143 11.05 0.63 -10.91
CA MET A 143 12.38 0.61 -10.28
C MET A 143 13.49 0.35 -11.30
N LEU A 144 13.34 -0.63 -12.19
CA LEU A 144 14.36 -0.97 -13.19
C LEU A 144 14.57 0.13 -14.24
N VAL A 145 13.50 0.77 -14.70
CA VAL A 145 13.61 1.94 -15.59
C VAL A 145 14.44 3.03 -14.92
N THR A 146 14.19 3.29 -13.63
CA THR A 146 14.94 4.27 -12.86
C THR A 146 16.42 3.87 -12.73
N LEU A 147 16.70 2.63 -12.34
CA LEU A 147 18.07 2.16 -12.13
C LEU A 147 18.88 2.12 -13.45
N GLY A 148 18.26 1.67 -14.54
CA GLY A 148 18.90 1.61 -15.86
C GLY A 148 19.19 2.99 -16.46
N LEU A 149 18.44 4.02 -16.08
CA LEU A 149 18.72 5.42 -16.47
C LEU A 149 19.85 6.06 -15.66
N VAL A 150 20.07 5.61 -14.41
CA VAL A 150 21.04 6.22 -13.48
C VAL A 150 22.40 5.51 -13.51
N GLN A 151 22.43 4.19 -13.73
CA GLN A 151 23.67 3.43 -13.85
C GLN A 151 23.60 2.41 -15.00
N SER A 152 24.46 2.57 -16.00
CA SER A 152 24.70 1.58 -17.07
C SER A 152 25.41 0.30 -16.59
N ALA A 153 25.43 0.04 -15.27
CA ALA A 153 26.19 -1.01 -14.60
C ALA A 153 25.31 -1.79 -13.61
N SER A 154 25.79 -2.99 -13.26
CA SER A 154 25.14 -4.01 -12.40
C SER A 154 24.35 -3.46 -11.21
N VAL A 155 23.19 -4.07 -10.93
CA VAL A 155 22.31 -3.67 -9.82
C VAL A 155 22.92 -4.11 -8.49
N ASP A 156 23.65 -3.20 -7.85
CA ASP A 156 24.22 -3.43 -6.53
C ASP A 156 23.15 -3.44 -5.42
N PHE A 157 23.40 -4.27 -4.40
CA PHE A 157 22.60 -4.37 -3.18
C PHE A 157 22.36 -2.99 -2.54
N THR A 158 23.41 -2.16 -2.49
CA THR A 158 23.37 -0.83 -1.87
C THR A 158 22.38 0.10 -2.57
N LEU A 159 22.25 0.00 -3.90
CA LEU A 159 21.33 0.81 -4.70
C LEU A 159 19.88 0.43 -4.39
N VAL A 160 19.59 -0.88 -4.38
CA VAL A 160 18.25 -1.38 -4.08
C VAL A 160 17.85 -1.05 -2.64
N LEU A 161 18.78 -1.17 -1.70
CA LEU A 161 18.55 -0.79 -0.32
C LEU A 161 18.23 0.71 -0.21
N SER A 162 19.01 1.57 -0.88
CA SER A 162 18.80 3.01 -0.90
C SER A 162 17.42 3.38 -1.47
N PHE A 163 17.02 2.78 -2.58
CA PHE A 163 15.69 2.95 -3.17
C PHE A 163 14.58 2.53 -2.19
N THR A 164 14.73 1.34 -1.60
CA THR A 164 13.76 0.78 -0.65
C THR A 164 13.61 1.65 0.60
N LEU A 165 14.71 2.22 1.11
CA LEU A 165 14.65 3.16 2.24
C LEU A 165 13.86 4.42 1.89
N GLY A 166 13.99 4.95 0.67
CA GLY A 166 13.18 6.05 0.18
C GLY A 166 11.69 5.72 0.16
N VAL A 167 11.35 4.53 -0.32
CA VAL A 167 9.97 4.02 -0.33
C VAL A 167 9.40 3.89 1.10
N MET A 168 10.18 3.31 2.01
CA MET A 168 9.78 3.11 3.40
C MET A 168 9.40 4.43 4.11
N VAL A 169 10.13 5.51 3.85
CA VAL A 169 9.83 6.83 4.44
C VAL A 169 8.42 7.28 4.08
N ILE A 170 8.03 7.15 2.81
CA ILE A 170 6.72 7.56 2.33
C ILE A 170 5.62 6.65 2.85
N PHE A 171 5.80 5.33 2.81
CA PHE A 171 4.76 4.41 3.31
C PHE A 171 4.51 4.55 4.82
N LEU A 172 5.56 4.71 5.61
CA LEU A 172 5.42 4.93 7.05
C LEU A 172 4.82 6.31 7.35
N GLY A 173 5.26 7.35 6.64
CA GLY A 173 4.69 8.69 6.74
C GLY A 173 3.21 8.73 6.38
N PHE A 174 2.83 8.09 5.27
CA PHE A 174 1.44 7.96 4.86
C PHE A 174 0.61 7.12 5.86
N GLY A 175 1.20 6.09 6.47
CA GLY A 175 0.58 5.37 7.59
C GLY A 175 0.22 6.28 8.77
N VAL A 176 1.06 7.28 9.08
CA VAL A 176 0.74 8.31 10.09
C VAL A 176 -0.39 9.22 9.61
N CYS A 177 -0.46 9.56 8.32
CA CYS A 177 -1.59 10.29 7.75
C CYS A 177 -2.91 9.49 7.89
N ILE A 178 -2.91 8.19 7.59
CA ILE A 178 -4.10 7.34 7.80
C ILE A 178 -4.46 7.25 9.28
N LEU A 179 -3.48 7.18 10.17
CA LEU A 179 -3.73 7.22 11.61
C LEU A 179 -4.43 8.51 12.03
N TYR A 180 -4.03 9.65 11.46
CA TYR A 180 -4.69 10.93 11.68
C TYR A 180 -6.14 10.91 11.19
N ILE A 181 -6.40 10.35 10.01
CA ILE A 181 -7.76 10.16 9.48
C ILE A 181 -8.59 9.28 10.42
N ASN A 182 -8.04 8.15 10.86
CA ASN A 182 -8.72 7.21 11.74
C ASN A 182 -9.12 7.84 13.08
N LYS A 183 -8.25 8.70 13.65
CA LYS A 183 -8.50 9.35 14.94
C LYS A 183 -9.45 10.55 14.84
N ASN A 184 -9.34 11.36 13.78
CA ASN A 184 -10.02 12.67 13.74
C ASN A 184 -11.26 12.71 12.84
N LEU A 185 -11.31 11.88 11.78
CA LEU A 185 -12.41 11.91 10.82
C LEU A 185 -13.45 10.82 11.08
N LEU A 186 -13.07 9.66 11.62
CA LEU A 186 -13.97 8.50 11.79
C LEU A 186 -14.83 8.53 13.07
N ASN A 187 -15.26 9.73 13.48
CA ASN A 187 -16.00 9.95 14.74
C ASN A 187 -17.54 9.85 14.61
N SER A 188 -18.05 9.82 13.37
CA SER A 188 -19.48 9.75 13.07
C SER A 188 -19.76 8.78 11.92
N LYS A 189 -20.95 8.16 11.91
CA LYS A 189 -21.37 7.25 10.84
C LYS A 189 -21.34 7.92 9.46
N GLN A 190 -21.69 9.20 9.39
CA GLN A 190 -21.66 9.97 8.14
C GLN A 190 -20.23 10.18 7.64
N ASN A 191 -19.29 10.55 8.51
CA ASN A 191 -17.90 10.74 8.10
C ASN A 191 -17.23 9.42 7.72
N ILE A 192 -17.52 8.33 8.44
CA ILE A 192 -17.03 7.00 8.06
C ILE A 192 -17.52 6.65 6.66
N ARG A 193 -18.81 6.81 6.38
CA ARG A 193 -19.34 6.55 5.04
C ARG A 193 -18.65 7.41 3.99
N ARG A 194 -18.41 8.69 4.25
CA ARG A 194 -17.68 9.58 3.32
C ARG A 194 -16.27 9.08 3.06
N VAL A 195 -15.48 8.81 4.10
CA VAL A 195 -14.10 8.32 3.97
C VAL A 195 -14.05 7.00 3.21
N PHE A 196 -14.92 6.04 3.54
CA PHE A 196 -15.00 4.75 2.85
C PHE A 196 -15.46 4.88 1.40
N THR A 197 -16.38 5.82 1.11
CA THR A 197 -16.81 6.11 -0.27
C THR A 197 -15.67 6.71 -1.07
N THR A 198 -14.97 7.70 -0.51
CA THR A 198 -13.84 8.35 -1.17
C THR A 198 -12.71 7.36 -1.44
N ALA A 199 -12.34 6.54 -0.45
CA ALA A 199 -11.35 5.48 -0.63
C ALA A 199 -11.80 4.51 -1.73
N GLY A 200 -13.03 3.99 -1.65
CA GLY A 200 -13.57 3.07 -2.65
C GLY A 200 -13.60 3.63 -4.08
N ILE A 201 -14.00 4.90 -4.27
CA ILE A 201 -13.98 5.56 -5.58
C ILE A 201 -12.54 5.69 -6.08
N ILE A 202 -11.60 6.14 -5.25
CA ILE A 202 -10.19 6.27 -5.62
C ILE A 202 -9.63 4.91 -6.05
N SER A 203 -9.89 3.84 -5.29
CA SER A 203 -9.45 2.50 -5.63
C SER A 203 -10.03 1.99 -6.94
N VAL A 204 -11.32 2.23 -7.21
CA VAL A 204 -11.92 1.88 -8.50
C VAL A 204 -11.26 2.66 -9.64
N VAL A 205 -11.05 3.97 -9.49
CA VAL A 205 -10.43 4.81 -10.51
C VAL A 205 -8.99 4.36 -10.78
N VAL A 206 -8.18 4.18 -9.73
CA VAL A 206 -6.78 3.77 -9.85
C VAL A 206 -6.68 2.37 -10.46
N GLY A 207 -7.42 1.39 -9.94
CA GLY A 207 -7.39 0.02 -10.45
C GLY A 207 -7.88 -0.06 -11.90
N THR A 208 -8.93 0.67 -12.26
CA THR A 208 -9.44 0.72 -13.64
C THR A 208 -8.45 1.41 -14.58
N ASN A 209 -7.83 2.51 -14.13
CA ASN A 209 -6.85 3.24 -14.93
C ASN A 209 -5.62 2.37 -15.26
N ILE A 210 -5.16 1.54 -14.33
CA ILE A 210 -4.04 0.62 -14.57
C ILE A 210 -4.46 -0.53 -15.49
N LEU A 211 -5.70 -1.04 -15.40
CA LEU A 211 -6.17 -2.15 -16.21
C LEU A 211 -6.57 -1.77 -17.64
N LEU A 212 -7.10 -0.57 -17.83
CA LEU A 212 -7.54 -0.05 -19.14
C LEU A 212 -6.50 0.87 -19.80
N GLY A 213 -5.43 1.20 -19.07
CA GLY A 213 -4.34 2.07 -19.51
C GLY A 213 -3.45 1.42 -20.55
#